data_AF-A0AAE1ES08-F1
#
_entry.id   AF-A0AAE1ES08-F1
#
_cell.length_a   1.000
_cell.length_b   1.000
_cell.length_c   1.000
_cell.angle_alpha   90.00
_cell.angle_beta   90.00
_cell.angle_gamma   90.00
#
_symmetry.space_group_name_H-M   'P 1'
#
loop_
_entity.id
_entity.type
_entity.pdbx_description
1 polymer ?
#
loop_
_entity_poly.entity_id
_entity_poly.type
_entity_poly.pdbx_seq_one_letter_code
_entity_poly.pdbx_strand_id
1 'polypeptide(L)' 'LSASTQEIGFVESVEGQHLDLNLYPIGSLLYILPWHSCATAALYPLYHVVEGDKVVEEWVPTRGW' A
#
# COMPACT_ATOMS: atom_id res chain seq x y z
N LEU A 1 -7.14 -3.02 5.34
CA LEU A 1 -6.93 -2.17 6.53
C LEU A 1 -8.22 -2.16 7.32
N SER A 2 -8.17 -2.37 8.64
CA SER A 2 -9.36 -2.25 9.52
C SER A 2 -9.67 -0.78 9.81
N ALA A 3 -8.64 0.05 9.92
CA ALA A 3 -8.74 1.49 10.09
C ALA A 3 -7.47 2.18 9.56
N SER A 4 -7.54 3.50 9.42
CA SER A 4 -6.39 4.35 9.09
C SER A 4 -6.53 5.73 9.71
N THR A 5 -5.40 6.31 10.13
CA THR A 5 -5.24 7.76 10.27
C THR A 5 -4.62 8.30 8.99
N GLN A 6 -4.05 9.52 9.01
CA GLN A 6 -3.39 10.09 7.84
C GLN A 6 -2.19 9.25 7.36
N GLU A 7 -1.36 8.77 8.29
CA GLU A 7 -0.08 8.10 7.97
C GLU A 7 0.09 6.73 8.68
N ILE A 8 -0.91 6.30 9.46
CA ILE A 8 -0.87 5.03 10.20
C ILE A 8 -2.05 4.17 9.76
N GLY A 9 -1.78 2.99 9.22
CA GLY A 9 -2.77 1.97 8.92
C GLY A 9 -2.80 0.88 9.98
N PHE A 10 -3.99 0.38 10.30
CA PHE A 10 -4.19 -0.78 11.17
C PHE A 10 -4.55 -2.01 10.33
N VAL A 11 -3.88 -3.13 10.60
CA VAL A 11 -4.08 -4.42 9.93
C VAL A 11 -4.52 -5.45 10.96
N GLU A 12 -5.62 -6.13 10.67
CA GLU A 12 -6.19 -7.17 11.51
C GLU A 12 -6.56 -8.37 10.62
N SER A 13 -6.66 -9.55 11.22
CA SER A 13 -7.19 -10.70 10.50
C SER A 13 -8.65 -10.47 10.12
N VAL A 14 -8.98 -10.87 8.90
CA VAL A 14 -10.38 -11.02 8.50
C VAL A 14 -11.03 -12.06 9.43
N GLU A 15 -12.27 -11.80 9.86
CA GLU A 15 -13.09 -12.71 10.68
C GLU A 15 -12.50 -13.07 12.06
N GLY A 16 -11.56 -12.29 12.60
CA GLY A 16 -11.06 -12.47 13.97
C GLY A 16 -10.18 -13.70 14.18
N GLN A 17 -9.64 -14.29 13.12
CA GLN A 17 -8.62 -15.34 13.25
C GLN A 17 -7.34 -14.79 13.89
N HIS A 18 -6.54 -15.65 14.50
CA HIS A 18 -5.27 -15.25 15.09
C HIS A 18 -4.24 -14.97 14.00
N LEU A 19 -3.68 -13.76 13.98
CA LEU A 19 -2.59 -13.37 13.10
C LEU A 19 -1.25 -13.70 13.77
N ASP A 20 -0.47 -14.61 13.18
CA ASP A 20 0.89 -14.88 13.67
C ASP A 20 1.84 -13.74 13.30
N LEU A 21 2.14 -12.88 14.26
CA LEU A 21 2.99 -11.70 14.08
C LEU A 21 4.47 -12.06 13.84
N ASN A 22 4.90 -13.30 14.11
CA ASN A 22 6.27 -13.72 13.81
C ASN A 22 6.55 -13.79 12.30
N LEU A 23 5.49 -13.94 11.48
CA LEU A 23 5.59 -13.88 10.02
C LEU A 23 5.76 -12.44 9.50
N TYR A 24 5.47 -11.44 10.33
CA TYR A 24 5.46 -10.01 9.98
C TYR A 24 6.25 -9.17 10.98
N PRO A 25 7.56 -9.44 11.17
CA PRO A 25 8.39 -8.67 12.09
C PRO A 25 8.43 -7.18 11.72
N ILE A 26 8.80 -6.33 12.69
CA ILE A 26 9.00 -4.90 12.44
C ILE A 26 10.02 -4.71 11.30
N GLY A 27 9.66 -3.87 10.32
CA GLY A 27 10.43 -3.67 9.09
C GLY A 27 9.96 -4.52 7.91
N SER A 28 8.96 -5.41 8.10
CA SER A 28 8.32 -6.12 6.99
C SER A 28 7.68 -5.15 5.98
N LEU A 29 7.83 -5.47 4.70
CA LEU A 29 7.13 -4.78 3.62
C LEU A 29 5.87 -5.54 3.25
N LEU A 30 4.75 -4.82 3.18
CA LEU A 30 3.45 -5.36 2.79
C LEU A 30 2.94 -4.60 1.56
N TYR A 31 2.29 -5.32 0.64
CA TYR A 31 1.60 -4.72 -0.50
C TYR A 31 0.12 -4.58 -0.17
N ILE A 32 -0.38 -3.34 -0.18
CA ILE A 32 -1.80 -3.03 0.08
C ILE A 32 -2.49 -2.73 -1.24
N LEU A 33 -3.48 -3.54 -1.60
CA LEU A 33 -4.31 -3.29 -2.78
C LEU A 33 -5.30 -2.16 -2.49
N PRO A 34 -5.33 -1.09 -3.30
CA PRO A 34 -6.27 0.01 -3.08
C PRO A 34 -7.68 -0.43 -3.46
N TRP A 35 -8.67 0.07 -2.71
CA TRP A 35 -10.08 -0.11 -3.07
C TRP A 35 -10.42 0.58 -4.40
N HIS A 36 -9.90 1.79 -4.60
CA HIS A 36 -10.14 2.57 -5.80
C HIS A 36 -8.82 3.12 -6.34
N SER A 37 -8.36 2.57 -7.46
CA SER A 37 -7.07 2.89 -8.06
C SER A 37 -6.92 4.38 -8.34
N CYS A 38 -7.94 5.04 -8.91
CA CYS A 38 -7.85 6.45 -9.28
C CYS A 38 -7.67 7.36 -8.06
N ALA A 39 -8.33 7.04 -6.95
CA ALA A 39 -8.25 7.84 -5.73
C ALA A 39 -6.87 7.68 -5.07
N THR A 40 -6.38 6.45 -4.95
CA THR A 40 -5.05 6.19 -4.39
C THR A 40 -3.95 6.77 -5.28
N ALA A 41 -4.04 6.60 -6.60
CA ALA A 41 -3.07 7.14 -7.55
C ALA A 41 -2.93 8.67 -7.44
N ALA A 42 -4.01 9.39 -7.14
CA ALA A 42 -3.99 10.84 -6.95
C ALA A 42 -3.22 11.30 -5.70
N LEU A 43 -2.99 10.41 -4.72
CA LEU A 43 -2.24 10.71 -3.49
C LEU A 43 -0.72 10.64 -3.66
N TYR A 44 -0.23 10.06 -4.76
CA TYR A 44 1.21 9.87 -4.99
C TYR A 44 1.72 10.78 -6.11
N PRO A 45 2.86 11.47 -5.91
CA PRO A 45 3.44 12.35 -6.91
C PRO A 45 4.22 11.62 -8.02
N LEU A 46 4.50 10.33 -7.83
CA LEU A 46 5.33 9.47 -8.68
C LEU A 46 4.90 8.02 -8.46
N TYR A 47 4.91 7.23 -9.54
CA TYR A 47 4.64 5.79 -9.49
C TYR A 47 5.90 5.01 -9.86
N HIS A 48 6.26 4.03 -9.04
CA HIS A 48 7.24 3.02 -9.43
C HIS A 48 6.55 1.94 -10.24
N VAL A 49 6.99 1.74 -11.49
CA VAL A 49 6.53 0.66 -12.35
C VAL A 49 7.43 -0.54 -12.12
N VAL A 50 6.83 -1.72 -11.94
CA VAL A 50 7.56 -2.92 -11.53
C VAL A 50 7.35 -4.10 -12.47
N GLU A 51 8.41 -4.86 -12.70
CA GLU A 51 8.37 -6.21 -13.28
C GLU A 51 8.94 -7.19 -12.26
N GLY A 52 8.05 -7.99 -11.64
CA GLY A 52 8.39 -8.75 -10.44
C GLY A 52 8.80 -7.81 -9.30
N ASP A 53 9.96 -8.05 -8.69
CA ASP A 53 10.47 -7.28 -7.55
C ASP A 53 11.39 -6.12 -7.96
N LYS A 54 11.45 -5.78 -9.25
CA LYS A 54 12.34 -4.74 -9.77
C LYS A 54 11.55 -3.55 -10.27
N VAL A 55 11.93 -2.36 -9.83
CA VAL A 55 11.49 -1.10 -10.44
C VAL A 55 12.17 -0.98 -11.80
N VAL A 56 11.36 -0.86 -12.84
CA VAL A 56 11.83 -0.72 -14.22
C VAL A 56 11.69 0.70 -14.74
N GLU A 57 10.71 1.46 -14.24
CA GLU A 57 10.45 2.84 -14.64
C GLU A 57 9.85 3.67 -13.50
N GLU A 58 9.89 4.99 -13.68
CA GLU A 58 9.18 5.95 -12.84
C GLU A 58 8.22 6.78 -13.70
N TRP A 59 6.95 6.83 -13.30
CA TRP A 59 5.93 7.63 -14.00
C TRP A 59 5.51 8.82 -13.14
N VAL A 60 5.53 10.02 -13.72
CA VAL A 60 5.09 11.25 -13.05
C VAL A 60 3.71 11.64 -13.59
N PRO A 61 2.63 11.52 -12.78
CA PRO A 61 1.29 11.90 -13.20
C PRO A 61 1.11 13.42 -13.29
N THR A 62 0.31 13.86 -14.26
CA THR A 62 -0.23 15.22 -14.31
C THR A 62 -1.25 15.42 -13.19
N ARG A 63 -1.31 16.62 -12.60
CA ARG A 63 -2.19 16.94 -11.47
C ARG A 63 -2.66 18.40 -11.52
N GLY A 64 -3.73 18.70 -10.79
CA GLY A 64 -4.33 20.03 -10.72
C GLY A 64 -5.56 20.18 -11.62
N TRP A 65 -5.91 21.42 -11.91
CA TRP A 65 -7.01 21.84 -12.79
C TRP A 65 -6.49 22.75 -13.89
#